data_AF-A0AAV9AV93-F1
#
_entry.id   AF-A0AAV9AV93-F1
#
_cell.length_a   1.000
_cell.length_b   1.000
_cell.length_c   1.000
_cell.angle_alpha   90.00
_cell.angle_beta   90.00
_cell.angle_gamma   90.00
#
_symmetry.space_group_name_H-M   'P 1'
#
loop_
_entity.id
_entity.type
_entity.pdbx_description
1 polymer ?
#
loop_
_entity_poly.entity_id
_entity_poly.type
_entity_poly.pdbx_seq_one_letter_code
_entity_poly.pdbx_strand_id
1 'polypeptide(L)'
;MHRWSSIHLAVVKFHGYFMQIEARQQSGVNEQDKVKEEKKVWMQEEAEQLERLYAQEREMIVIKREKLRLKEMIEEERIMAIDTTKMQSLQAEYYKALQMKIMRKIVQL
;
A
#
# COMPACT_ATOMS: atom_id res chain seq x y z
N MET A 1 21.68 -4.54 5.94
CA MET A 1 22.13 -5.56 4.97
C MET A 1 23.64 -5.46 4.81
N HIS A 2 24.36 -6.57 4.87
CA HIS A 2 25.81 -6.61 4.64
C HIS A 2 26.08 -6.82 3.14
N ARG A 3 27.06 -6.09 2.58
CA ARG A 3 27.39 -6.09 1.14
C ARG A 3 27.57 -7.50 0.57
N TRP A 4 28.19 -8.40 1.34
CA TRP A 4 28.43 -9.78 0.93
C TRP A 4 27.14 -10.61 0.79
N SER A 5 26.15 -10.36 1.64
CA SER A 5 24.84 -11.01 1.53
C SER A 5 24.09 -10.57 0.29
N SER A 6 24.17 -9.28 -0.05
CA SER A 6 23.53 -8.74 -1.27
C SER A 6 24.15 -9.30 -2.55
N ILE A 7 25.48 -9.41 -2.59
CA ILE A 7 26.18 -10.03 -3.73
C ILE A 7 25.81 -11.51 -3.85
N HIS A 8 25.80 -12.25 -2.74
CA HIS A 8 25.42 -13.65 -2.74
C HIS A 8 23.99 -13.87 -3.27
N LEU A 9 23.02 -13.08 -2.80
CA LEU A 9 21.65 -13.14 -3.30
C LEU A 9 21.55 -12.86 -4.80
N ALA A 10 22.27 -11.85 -5.30
CA ALA A 10 22.30 -11.55 -6.72
C ALA A 10 22.87 -12.71 -7.55
N VAL A 11 23.96 -13.34 -7.09
CA VAL A 11 24.59 -14.49 -7.76
C VAL A 11 23.66 -15.70 -7.77
N VAL A 12 23.01 -16.01 -6.63
CA VAL A 12 22.04 -17.12 -6.56
C VAL A 12 20.88 -16.90 -7.51
N LYS A 13 20.36 -15.67 -7.58
CA LYS A 13 19.26 -15.29 -8.47
C LYS A 13 19.66 -15.43 -9.95
N PHE A 14 20.82 -14.89 -10.32
CA PHE A 14 21.41 -15.03 -11.67
C PHE A 14 21.53 -16.51 -12.07
N HIS A 15 22.11 -17.33 -11.19
CA HIS A 15 22.30 -18.76 -11.47
C HIS A 15 20.97 -19.47 -11.70
N GLY A 16 19.93 -19.12 -10.93
CA GLY A 16 18.58 -19.63 -11.13
C GLY A 16 18.00 -19.33 -12.50
N TYR A 17 18.11 -18.08 -13.00
CA TYR A 17 17.65 -17.75 -14.35
C TYR A 17 18.46 -18.41 -15.44
N PHE A 18 19.78 -18.44 -15.27
CA PHE A 18 20.65 -19.06 -16.24
C PHE A 18 20.30 -20.53 -16.42
N MET A 19 20.11 -21.28 -15.33
CA MET A 19 19.66 -22.68 -15.38
C MET A 19 18.30 -22.85 -16.08
N GLN A 20 17.34 -21.95 -15.84
CA GLN A 20 16.03 -21.98 -16.51
C GLN A 20 16.13 -21.75 -18.02
N ILE A 21 17.05 -20.86 -18.45
CA ILE A 21 17.30 -20.60 -19.87
C ILE A 21 18.01 -21.79 -20.51
N GLU A 22 19.01 -22.36 -19.84
CA GLU A 22 19.72 -23.56 -20.33
C GLU A 22 18.82 -24.78 -20.50
N ALA A 23 17.88 -24.98 -19.56
CA ALA A 23 16.93 -26.08 -19.60
C ALA A 23 16.02 -26.06 -20.84
N ARG A 24 15.89 -24.93 -21.54
CA ARG A 24 15.06 -24.80 -22.75
C ARG A 24 15.68 -25.45 -24.00
N GLN A 25 16.98 -25.79 -23.97
CA GLN A 25 17.71 -26.47 -25.05
C GLN A 25 17.50 -25.88 -26.45
N GLN A 26 17.47 -24.54 -26.56
CA GLN A 26 17.24 -23.87 -27.84
C GLN A 26 18.44 -24.04 -28.79
N SER A 27 18.19 -24.58 -29.98
CA SER A 27 19.19 -24.73 -31.03
C SER A 27 19.62 -23.37 -31.59
N GLY A 28 20.92 -23.17 -31.80
CA GLY A 28 21.46 -21.96 -32.43
C GLY A 28 21.69 -20.78 -31.47
N VAL A 29 21.55 -20.98 -30.16
CA VAL A 29 21.78 -19.97 -29.13
C VAL A 29 23.13 -20.20 -28.47
N ASN A 30 24.00 -19.19 -28.43
CA ASN A 30 25.28 -19.26 -27.73
C ASN A 30 25.16 -18.73 -26.28
N GLU A 31 26.21 -18.88 -25.47
CA GLU A 31 26.21 -18.41 -24.07
C GLU A 31 25.96 -16.91 -23.92
N GLN A 32 26.45 -16.06 -24.83
CA GLN A 32 26.25 -14.62 -24.75
C GLN A 32 24.78 -14.24 -24.95
N ASP A 33 24.08 -14.98 -25.81
CA ASP A 33 22.65 -14.78 -26.03
C ASP A 33 21.85 -15.18 -24.77
N LYS A 34 22.23 -16.28 -24.10
CA LYS A 34 21.64 -16.67 -22.82
C LYS A 34 21.85 -15.62 -21.72
N VAL A 35 23.05 -15.03 -21.64
CA VAL A 35 23.35 -13.95 -20.67
C VAL A 35 22.55 -12.68 -20.98
N LYS A 36 22.37 -12.32 -22.26
CA LYS A 36 21.51 -11.18 -22.64
C LYS A 36 20.05 -11.43 -22.28
N GLU A 37 19.56 -12.64 -22.51
CA GLU A 37 18.18 -13.01 -22.15
C GLU A 37 17.98 -12.99 -20.64
N GLU A 38 18.91 -13.54 -19.86
CA GLU A 38 18.89 -13.48 -18.40
C GLU A 38 18.78 -12.04 -17.90
N LYS A 39 19.64 -11.15 -18.41
CA LYS A 39 19.63 -9.74 -18.05
C LYS A 39 18.28 -9.09 -18.34
N LYS A 40 17.63 -9.48 -19.45
CA LYS A 40 16.30 -8.98 -19.81
C LYS A 40 15.23 -9.48 -18.84
N VAL A 41 15.26 -10.76 -18.49
CA VAL A 41 14.35 -11.34 -17.49
C VAL A 41 14.52 -10.65 -16.14
N TRP A 42 15.76 -10.43 -15.71
CA TRP A 42 16.08 -9.75 -14.47
C TRP A 42 15.53 -8.31 -14.43
N MET A 43 15.77 -7.51 -15.50
CA MET A 43 15.26 -6.14 -15.59
C MET A 43 13.73 -6.09 -15.61
N GLN A 44 13.08 -7.02 -16.30
CA GLN A 44 11.62 -7.09 -16.35
C GLN A 44 11.04 -7.41 -14.98
N GLU A 45 11.59 -8.41 -14.29
CA GLU A 45 11.16 -8.72 -12.93
C GLU A 45 11.38 -7.56 -11.96
N GLU A 46 12.51 -6.86 -12.05
CA GLU A 46 12.77 -5.70 -11.20
C GLU A 46 11.73 -4.59 -11.42
N ALA A 47 11.37 -4.34 -12.68
CA ALA A 47 10.30 -3.41 -13.03
C ALA A 47 8.93 -3.88 -12.49
N GLU A 48 8.58 -5.16 -12.65
CA GLU A 48 7.35 -5.73 -12.12
C GLU A 48 7.27 -5.66 -10.60
N GLN A 49 8.38 -5.92 -9.89
CA GLN A 49 8.44 -5.80 -8.43
C GLN A 49 8.25 -4.36 -7.99
N LEU A 50 8.87 -3.41 -8.69
CA LEU A 50 8.71 -2.00 -8.41
C LEU A 50 7.26 -1.55 -8.63
N GLU A 51 6.63 -1.98 -9.72
CA GLU A 51 5.22 -1.70 -9.99
C GLU A 51 4.30 -2.29 -8.92
N ARG A 52 4.56 -3.53 -8.46
CA ARG A 52 3.82 -4.13 -7.34
C ARG A 52 3.96 -3.34 -6.05
N LEU A 53 5.17 -2.86 -5.73
CA LEU A 53 5.39 -2.02 -4.55
C LEU A 53 4.60 -0.72 -4.64
N TYR A 54 4.62 -0.04 -5.80
CA TYR A 54 3.81 1.16 -6.01
C TYR A 54 2.31 0.89 -5.92
N ALA A 55 1.83 -0.24 -6.46
CA ALA A 55 0.44 -0.63 -6.34
C ALA A 55 0.04 -0.84 -4.86
N GLN A 56 0.86 -1.55 -4.10
CA GLN A 56 0.66 -1.76 -2.66
C GLN A 56 0.67 -0.44 -1.88
N GLU A 57 1.62 0.45 -2.15
CA GLU A 57 1.68 1.76 -1.50
C GLU A 57 0.43 2.59 -1.77
N ARG A 58 -0.05 2.60 -3.02
CA ARG A 58 -1.30 3.28 -3.40
C ARG A 58 -2.50 2.71 -2.66
N GLU A 59 -2.62 1.39 -2.60
CA GLU A 59 -3.70 0.71 -1.88
C GLU A 59 -3.64 1.03 -0.37
N MET A 60 -2.44 0.99 0.23
CA MET A 60 -2.23 1.35 1.62
C MET A 60 -2.61 2.81 1.92
N ILE A 61 -2.34 3.73 1.00
CA ILE A 61 -2.78 5.13 1.12
C ILE A 61 -4.31 5.21 1.13
N VAL A 62 -4.99 4.48 0.23
CA VAL A 62 -6.46 4.44 0.17
C VAL A 62 -7.03 3.87 1.47
N ILE A 63 -6.53 2.72 1.93
CA ILE A 63 -6.96 2.09 3.19
C ILE A 63 -6.76 3.04 4.38
N LYS A 64 -5.62 3.74 4.46
CA LYS A 64 -5.37 4.72 5.52
C LYS A 64 -6.36 5.87 5.50
N ARG A 65 -6.70 6.39 4.31
CA ARG A 65 -7.69 7.45 4.15
C ARG A 65 -9.09 7.00 4.57
N GLU A 66 -9.55 5.84 4.08
CA GLU A 66 -10.86 5.30 4.44
C GLU A 66 -10.95 4.98 5.94
N LYS A 67 -9.87 4.44 6.53
CA LYS A 67 -9.81 4.20 7.98
C LYS A 67 -9.92 5.50 8.79
N LEU A 68 -9.31 6.58 8.32
CA LEU A 68 -9.42 7.89 8.96
C LEU A 68 -10.85 8.42 8.84
N ARG A 69 -11.44 8.33 7.65
CA ARG A 69 -12.83 8.73 7.38
C ARG A 69 -13.82 7.97 8.27
N LEU A 70 -13.67 6.65 8.41
CA LEU A 70 -14.51 5.84 9.30
C LEU A 70 -14.37 6.25 10.77
N LYS A 71 -13.14 6.55 11.22
CA LYS A 71 -12.94 7.04 12.59
C LYS A 71 -13.63 8.38 12.84
N GLU A 72 -13.55 9.30 11.88
CA GLU A 72 -14.27 10.58 11.95
C GLU A 72 -15.77 10.35 12.00
N MET A 73 -16.32 9.50 11.13
CA MET A 73 -17.75 9.17 11.12
C MET A 73 -18.21 8.56 12.45
N ILE A 74 -17.46 7.60 13.01
CA ILE A 74 -17.78 6.97 14.29
C ILE A 74 -17.77 8.00 15.43
N GLU A 75 -16.80 8.92 15.46
CA GLU A 75 -16.77 9.96 16.49
C GLU A 75 -17.89 10.98 16.31
N GLU A 76 -18.22 11.35 15.07
CA GLU A 76 -19.37 12.20 14.75
C GLU A 76 -20.69 11.54 15.19
N GLU A 77 -20.89 10.25 14.88
CA GLU A 77 -22.04 9.46 15.35
C GLU A 77 -22.11 9.40 16.87
N ARG A 78 -20.97 9.18 17.54
CA ARG A 78 -20.88 9.17 19.00
C ARG A 78 -21.31 10.50 19.58
N ILE A 79 -20.81 11.63 19.04
CA ILE A 79 -21.17 12.98 19.50
C ILE A 79 -22.67 13.25 19.26
N MET A 80 -23.20 12.82 18.11
CA MET A 80 -24.62 12.95 17.78
C MET A 80 -25.53 12.14 18.72
N ALA A 81 -25.07 10.98 19.20
CA ALA A 81 -25.78 10.14 20.14
C ALA A 81 -25.71 10.58 21.61
N ILE A 82 -24.89 11.58 21.95
CA ILE A 82 -24.80 12.10 23.32
C ILE A 82 -26.12 12.80 23.71
N ASP A 83 -26.77 12.29 24.75
CA ASP A 83 -27.94 12.92 25.37
C ASP A 83 -27.50 14.11 26.24
N THR A 84 -27.92 15.32 25.85
CA THR A 84 -27.57 16.57 26.55
C THR A 84 -28.62 16.99 27.59
N THR A 85 -29.72 16.26 27.74
CA THR A 85 -30.86 16.68 28.59
C THR A 85 -30.51 16.72 30.08
N LYS A 86 -29.57 15.88 30.53
CA LYS A 86 -29.14 15.78 31.94
C LYS A 86 -27.82 16.50 32.25
N MET A 87 -27.26 17.23 31.29
CA MET A 87 -25.95 17.89 31.44
C MET A 87 -26.07 19.29 32.06
N GLN A 88 -25.00 19.74 32.72
CA GLN A 88 -24.87 21.14 33.16
C GLN A 88 -24.91 22.10 31.95
N SER A 89 -25.42 23.32 32.11
CA SER A 89 -25.78 24.19 30.98
C SER A 89 -24.64 24.41 29.98
N LEU A 90 -23.42 24.72 30.47
CA LEU A 90 -22.25 24.96 29.61
C LEU A 90 -21.83 23.71 28.83
N GLN A 91 -21.90 22.54 29.47
CA GLN A 91 -21.57 21.26 28.82
C GLN A 91 -22.64 20.88 27.78
N ALA A 92 -23.92 21.09 28.11
CA ALA A 92 -25.02 20.86 27.19
C ALA A 92 -24.91 21.77 25.94
N GLU A 93 -24.58 23.05 26.14
CA GLU A 93 -24.39 24.02 25.06
C GLU A 93 -23.22 23.63 24.14
N TYR A 94 -22.09 23.21 24.72
CA TYR A 94 -20.93 22.73 23.97
C TYR A 94 -21.29 21.56 23.04
N TYR A 95 -21.90 20.50 23.57
CA TYR A 95 -22.26 19.34 22.75
C TYR A 95 -23.34 19.65 21.72
N LYS A 96 -24.34 20.49 22.05
CA LYS A 96 -25.33 20.97 21.06
C LYS A 96 -24.69 21.74 19.91
N ALA A 97 -23.70 22.58 20.19
CA ALA A 97 -22.96 23.30 19.16
C ALA A 97 -22.18 22.36 18.24
N LEU A 98 -21.56 21.31 18.78
CA LEU A 98 -20.89 20.27 18.00
C LEU A 98 -21.87 19.47 17.14
N GLN A 99 -23.00 19.04 17.71
CA GLN A 99 -24.06 18.33 16.98
C GLN A 99 -24.57 19.17 15.80
N MET A 100 -24.83 20.46 16.01
CA MET A 100 -25.23 21.37 14.92
C MET A 100 -24.15 21.55 13.85
N LYS A 101 -22.86 21.52 14.22
CA LYS A 101 -21.76 21.58 13.24
C LYS A 101 -21.72 20.32 12.38
N ILE A 102 -21.91 19.14 12.98
CA ILE A 102 -21.99 17.86 12.28
C ILE A 102 -23.20 17.82 11.35
N MET A 103 -24.38 18.22 11.83
CA MET A 103 -25.61 18.29 11.01
C MET A 103 -25.44 19.20 9.80
N ARG A 104 -24.78 20.37 9.95
CA ARG A 104 -24.49 21.26 8.81
C ARG A 104 -23.57 20.63 7.77
N LYS A 105 -22.57 19.86 8.21
CA LYS A 105 -21.66 19.13 7.31
C LYS A 105 -22.40 18.07 6.49
N ILE A 106 -23.39 17.41 7.08
CA ILE A 106 -24.22 16.39 6.40
C ILE A 106 -25.18 17.03 5.39
N VAL A 107 -25.82 18.16 5.73
CA VAL A 107 -26.84 18.82 4.88
C VAL A 107 -26.26 19.47 3.62
N GLN A 108 -24.95 19.75 3.58
CA GLN A 108 -24.27 20.38 2.44
C GLN A 108 -23.62 19.39 1.46
N LEU A 109 -23.73 18.07 1.73
CA LEU A 109 -23.28 16.98 0.86
C LEU A 109 -24.49 16.38 0.13
#